data_AF-A0A8S0SVW1-F1
#
_entry.id   AF-A0A8S0SVW1-F1
#
_cell.length_a   1.000
_cell.length_b   1.000
_cell.length_c   1.000
_cell.angle_alpha   90.00
_cell.angle_beta   90.00
_cell.angle_gamma   90.00
#
_symmetry.space_group_name_H-M   'P 1'
#
loop_
_entity.id
_entity.type
_entity.pdbx_description
1 polymer ?
#
loop_
_entity_poly.entity_id
_entity_poly.type
_entity_poly.pdbx_seq_one_letter_code
_entity_poly.pdbx_strand_id
1 'polypeptide(L)'
;MCAKVGEDKDYSVVTGVELKKLFPDKKIIKATEMNLSANQERRKVEKKRLDWKVEGTPEEPTVVNGGVVDPMKLVVELAPMEIRTFVIEFDYLKTFAS
;
A
#
# COMPACT_ATOMS: atom_id res chain seq x y z
N MET A 1 8.37 6.08 -9.54
CA MET A 1 8.47 7.52 -9.23
C MET A 1 7.36 7.83 -8.25
N CYS A 2 7.64 8.32 -7.04
CA CYS A 2 6.58 8.76 -6.12
C CYS A 2 6.35 10.26 -6.36
N ALA A 3 5.13 10.64 -6.78
CA ALA A 3 4.80 12.04 -7.05
C ALA A 3 4.41 12.76 -5.76
N LYS A 4 4.85 14.01 -5.63
CA LYS A 4 4.40 14.93 -4.58
C LYS A 4 3.05 15.54 -4.94
N VAL A 5 2.25 15.91 -3.93
CA VAL A 5 0.99 16.65 -4.15
C VAL A 5 1.30 17.96 -4.89
N GLY A 6 0.71 18.14 -6.08
CA GLY A 6 0.91 19.33 -6.92
C GLY A 6 2.13 19.31 -7.84
N GLU A 7 2.85 18.19 -7.93
CA GLU A 7 3.94 18.00 -8.90
C GLU A 7 3.40 17.86 -10.32
N ASP A 8 2.29 17.13 -10.49
CA ASP A 8 1.63 16.94 -11.78
C ASP A 8 0.11 16.73 -11.60
N LYS A 9 -0.71 17.32 -12.49
CA LYS A 9 -2.18 17.28 -12.35
C LYS A 9 -2.77 15.88 -12.52
N ASP A 10 -2.11 15.04 -13.30
CA ASP A 10 -2.62 13.71 -13.67
C ASP A 10 -1.97 12.60 -12.83
N TYR A 11 -0.75 12.83 -12.33
CA TYR A 11 -0.01 11.83 -11.53
C TYR A 11 -0.01 12.08 -10.02
N SER A 12 -0.39 13.27 -9.54
CA SER A 12 -0.53 13.58 -8.11
C SER A 12 -1.91 13.21 -7.53
N VAL A 13 -2.60 12.24 -8.14
CA VAL A 13 -3.91 11.72 -7.68
C VAL A 13 -3.75 10.33 -7.06
N VAL A 14 -4.75 9.91 -6.26
CA VAL A 14 -4.79 8.55 -5.71
C VAL A 14 -4.87 7.54 -6.85
N THR A 15 -3.95 6.58 -6.87
CA THR A 15 -3.88 5.57 -7.94
C THR A 15 -4.10 4.16 -7.38
N GLY A 16 -4.78 3.32 -8.15
CA GLY A 16 -5.04 1.92 -7.83
C GLY A 16 -4.07 1.00 -8.56
N VAL A 17 -3.34 0.18 -7.81
CA VAL A 17 -2.40 -0.81 -8.33
C VAL A 17 -2.97 -2.21 -8.13
N GLU A 18 -3.15 -2.95 -9.22
CA GLU A 18 -3.59 -4.35 -9.19
C GLU A 18 -2.40 -5.30 -9.04
N LEU A 19 -2.23 -5.92 -7.86
CA LEU A 19 -1.11 -6.83 -7.61
C LEU A 19 -1.13 -8.07 -8.52
N LYS A 20 -2.32 -8.51 -8.97
CA LYS A 20 -2.46 -9.63 -9.90
C LYS A 20 -1.85 -9.33 -11.27
N LYS A 21 -1.95 -8.08 -11.75
CA LYS A 21 -1.37 -7.66 -13.03
C LYS A 21 0.15 -7.51 -12.95
N LEU A 22 0.70 -7.23 -11.76
CA LEU A 22 2.15 -7.13 -11.54
C LEU A 22 2.85 -8.48 -11.55
N PHE A 23 2.16 -9.55 -11.15
CA PHE A 23 2.71 -10.91 -11.09
C PHE A 23 1.87 -11.90 -11.90
N PRO A 24 1.84 -11.79 -13.24
CA PRO A 24 0.97 -12.61 -14.09
C PRO A 24 1.27 -14.12 -13.98
N ASP A 25 2.55 -14.48 -13.82
CA ASP A 25 2.99 -15.88 -13.80
C ASP A 25 3.02 -16.50 -12.40
N LYS A 26 2.59 -15.77 -11.37
CA LYS A 26 2.61 -16.24 -9.99
C LYS A 26 1.24 -16.10 -9.35
N LYS A 27 0.75 -17.20 -8.80
CA LYS A 27 -0.49 -17.18 -8.03
C LYS A 27 -0.19 -16.67 -6.61
N ILE A 28 -0.76 -15.52 -6.26
CA ILE A 28 -0.65 -14.95 -4.92
C ILE A 28 -1.57 -15.74 -3.98
N ILE A 29 -1.00 -16.40 -2.97
CA ILE A 29 -1.76 -17.09 -1.91
C ILE A 29 -2.21 -16.06 -0.88
N LYS A 30 -1.30 -15.16 -0.50
CA LYS A 30 -1.53 -14.21 0.57
C LYS A 30 -0.71 -12.95 0.34
N ALA A 31 -1.32 -11.81 0.62
CA ALA A 31 -0.65 -10.51 0.70
C ALA A 31 -0.89 -9.94 2.09
N THR A 32 0.18 -9.72 2.84
CA THR A 32 0.12 -9.15 4.19
C THR A 32 0.76 -7.77 4.17
N GLU A 33 0.01 -6.77 4.61
CA GLU A 33 0.50 -5.40 4.69
C GLU A 33 1.28 -5.15 5.99
N MET A 34 2.48 -4.60 5.84
CA MET A 34 3.44 -4.35 6.91
C MET A 34 3.78 -2.86 7.03
N ASN A 35 4.53 -2.51 8.06
CA ASN A 35 5.16 -1.20 8.17
C ASN A 35 6.36 -1.06 7.21
N LEU A 36 6.94 0.14 7.16
CA LEU A 36 8.02 0.46 6.22
C LEU A 36 9.22 -0.49 6.32
N SER A 37 9.56 -0.93 7.54
CA SER A 37 10.66 -1.87 7.80
C SER A 37 10.27 -3.36 7.70
N ALA A 38 9.05 -3.67 7.26
CA ALA A 38 8.52 -5.03 7.12
C ALA A 38 8.56 -5.91 8.39
N ASN A 39 8.68 -5.32 9.59
CA ASN A 39 8.81 -6.08 10.84
C ASN A 39 7.50 -6.15 11.67
N GLN A 40 6.50 -5.33 11.33
CA GLN A 40 5.22 -5.28 12.04
C GLN A 40 4.06 -5.12 11.06
N GLU A 41 2.93 -5.77 11.31
CA GLU A 41 1.71 -5.58 10.52
C GLU A 41 1.21 -4.14 10.63
N ARG A 42 0.82 -3.53 9.50
CA ARG A 42 0.35 -2.13 9.46
C ARG A 42 -0.80 -1.87 10.43
N ARG A 43 -1.77 -2.78 10.51
CA ARG A 43 -2.90 -2.70 11.45
C ARG A 43 -2.48 -2.62 12.92
N LYS A 44 -1.37 -3.27 13.30
CA LYS A 44 -0.85 -3.23 14.67
C LYS A 44 -0.15 -1.90 14.96
N VAL A 45 0.49 -1.32 13.95
CA VAL A 45 1.17 -0.02 14.06
C VAL A 45 0.15 1.13 14.10
N GLU A 46 -0.85 1.10 13.22
CA GLU A 46 -1.90 2.13 13.17
C GLU A 46 -2.70 2.20 14.47
N LYS A 47 -3.03 1.05 15.08
CA LYS A 47 -3.70 1.01 16.40
C LYS A 47 -2.85 1.56 17.55
N LYS A 48 -1.52 1.61 17.38
CA LYS A 48 -0.57 2.09 18.39
C LYS A 48 -0.12 3.53 18.13
N ARG A 49 -0.58 4.16 17.04
CA ARG A 49 -0.26 5.57 16.78
C ARG A 49 -0.91 6.43 17.86
N LEU A 50 -0.13 7.37 18.38
CA LEU A 50 -0.59 8.35 19.36
C LEU A 50 -1.12 9.56 18.59
N ASP A 51 -2.33 9.99 18.93
CA ASP A 51 -2.95 11.18 18.36
C ASP A 51 -2.44 12.42 19.08
N TRP A 52 -1.38 13.02 18.53
CA TRP A 52 -0.83 14.27 19.04
C TRP A 52 -1.62 15.45 18.49
N LYS A 53 -2.18 16.27 19.38
CA LYS A 53 -2.71 17.59 19.00
C LYS A 53 -1.56 18.57 18.95
N VAL A 54 -1.25 19.06 17.75
CA VAL A 54 -0.23 20.08 17.53
C VAL A 54 -0.92 21.45 17.51
N GLU A 55 -0.46 22.39 18.33
CA GLU A 55 -0.95 23.78 18.27
C GLU A 55 -0.32 24.52 17.08
N GLY A 56 -1.15 25.25 16.33
CA GLY A 56 -0.70 26.10 15.22
C GLY A 56 -0.60 25.42 13.85
N THR A 57 -1.11 24.20 13.68
CA THR A 57 -1.18 23.57 12.35
C THR A 57 -2.21 24.32 11.48
N PRO A 58 -1.83 24.94 10.35
CA PRO A 58 -2.82 25.27 9.32
C PRO A 58 -3.55 23.97 8.93
N GLU A 59 -4.78 24.06 8.42
CA GLU A 59 -5.50 22.90 7.87
C GLU A 59 -4.68 22.27 6.72
N GLU A 60 -3.67 21.47 7.05
CA GLU A 60 -3.00 20.62 6.10
C GLU A 60 -4.07 19.67 5.57
N PRO A 61 -4.17 19.50 4.24
CA PRO A 61 -5.19 18.66 3.66
C PRO A 61 -5.09 17.30 4.33
N THR A 62 -6.21 16.87 4.92
CA THR A 62 -6.36 15.57 5.57
C THR A 62 -5.62 14.53 4.74
N VAL A 63 -4.52 13.98 5.25
CA VAL A 63 -3.70 13.04 4.50
C VAL A 63 -4.59 11.84 4.18
N VAL A 64 -5.08 11.81 2.95
CA VAL A 64 -5.97 10.76 2.47
C VAL A 64 -5.08 9.57 2.23
N ASN A 65 -4.87 8.74 3.25
CA ASN A 65 -4.14 7.49 3.06
C ASN A 65 -4.96 6.58 2.13
N GLY A 66 -4.28 5.78 1.32
CA GLY A 66 -4.94 4.79 0.48
C GLY A 66 -5.81 3.83 1.31
N GLY A 67 -6.93 3.42 0.73
CA GLY A 67 -7.92 2.57 1.39
C GLY A 67 -7.38 1.19 1.82
N VAL A 68 -8.23 0.49 2.56
CA VAL A 68 -7.97 -0.90 2.99
C VAL A 68 -7.85 -1.79 1.75
N VAL A 69 -6.80 -2.61 1.71
CA VAL A 69 -6.59 -3.56 0.61
C VAL A 69 -7.60 -4.69 0.74
N ASP A 70 -8.43 -4.86 -0.29
CA ASP A 70 -9.36 -5.98 -0.40
C ASP A 70 -8.59 -7.28 -0.68
N PRO A 71 -8.70 -8.32 0.18
CA PRO A 71 -8.01 -9.59 0.00
C PRO A 71 -8.39 -10.34 -1.29
N MET A 72 -9.59 -10.13 -1.84
CA MET A 72 -10.07 -10.83 -3.03
C MET A 72 -9.64 -10.13 -4.32
N LYS A 73 -9.71 -8.79 -4.33
CA LYS A 73 -9.35 -7.98 -5.49
C LYS A 73 -7.84 -7.76 -5.60
N LEU A 74 -7.11 -7.75 -4.48
CA LEU A 74 -5.67 -7.44 -4.40
C LEU A 74 -5.33 -6.12 -5.10
N VAL A 75 -6.21 -5.12 -4.92
CA VAL A 75 -6.04 -3.75 -5.41
C VAL A 75 -5.52 -2.91 -4.25
N VAL A 76 -4.43 -2.19 -4.50
CA VAL A 76 -3.79 -1.30 -3.52
C VAL A 76 -3.97 0.13 -3.99
N GLU A 77 -4.65 0.94 -3.20
CA GLU A 77 -4.67 2.39 -3.41
C GLU A 77 -3.43 3.02 -2.79
N LEU A 78 -2.80 3.91 -3.54
CA LEU A 78 -1.63 4.70 -3.12
C LEU A 78 -1.95 6.18 -3.27
N ALA A 79 -1.83 6.91 -2.18
CA ALA A 79 -1.87 8.36 -2.20
C ALA A 79 -0.51 8.95 -2.60
N PRO A 80 -0.46 10.24 -2.99
CA PRO A 80 0.80 10.93 -3.27
C PRO A 80 1.75 10.82 -2.07
N MET A 81 3.03 10.54 -2.36
CA MET A 81 4.09 10.29 -1.37
C MET A 81 3.84 9.11 -0.41
N GLU A 82 2.83 8.27 -0.63
CA GLU A 82 2.59 7.09 0.21
C GLU A 82 3.51 5.92 -0.20
N ILE A 83 4.10 5.27 0.80
CA ILE A 83 4.85 4.02 0.62
C ILE A 83 4.13 2.94 1.41
N ARG A 84 3.68 1.89 0.72
CA ARG A 84 3.06 0.70 1.33
C ARG A 84 3.96 -0.50 1.14
N THR A 85 4.24 -1.19 2.24
CA THR A 85 5.11 -2.38 2.25
C THR A 85 4.25 -3.63 2.37
N PHE A 86 4.49 -4.60 1.47
CA PHE A 86 3.75 -5.86 1.45
C PHE A 86 4.71 -7.04 1.50
N VAL A 87 4.33 -8.06 2.27
CA VAL A 87 4.90 -9.40 2.19
C VAL A 87 3.92 -10.28 1.42
N ILE A 88 4.37 -10.81 0.29
CA ILE A 88 3.55 -11.61 -0.63
C ILE A 88 4.04 -13.06 -0.59
N GLU A 89 3.12 -13.98 -0.33
CA GLU A 89 3.35 -15.41 -0.41
C GLU A 89 2.80 -15.92 -1.75
N PHE A 90 3.68 -16.54 -2.54
CA PHE A 90 3.32 -17.11 -3.84
C PHE A 90 3.15 -18.62 -3.75
N ASP A 91 2.19 -19.14 -4.52
CA ASP A 91 2.08 -20.56 -4.80
C ASP A 91 3.16 -20.92 -5.82
N TYR A 92 4.18 -21.65 -5.36
CA TYR A 92 5.15 -22.24 -6.26
C TYR A 92 4.47 -23.45 -6.90
N LEU A 93 3.72 -23.22 -7.98
CA LEU A 93 3.42 -24.28 -8.91
C LEU A 93 4.79 -24.82 -9.37
N LYS A 94 5.17 -26.00 -8.87
CA LYS A 94 6.25 -26.78 -9.44
C LYS A 94 5.83 -27.06 -10.87
N THR A 95 6.31 -26.26 -11.81
CA THR A 95 6.42 -26.66 -13.20
C THR A 95 7.42 -27.81 -13.24
N PHE A 96 6.96 -29.00 -12.89
CA PHE A 96 7.55 -30.22 -13.41
C PHE A 96 7.23 -30.24 -14.90
N ALA A 97 8.04 -29.53 -15.69
CA ALA A 97 8.04 -29.69 -17.13
C ALA A 97 8.90 -30.91 -17.45
N SER A 98 8.25 -31.85 -18.14
CA SER A 98 8.72 -33.11 -18.70
C SER A 98 9.84 -32.95 -19.73
#